data_AF-W7BBJ1-F1
#
_entry.id   AF-W7BBJ1-F1
#
_cell.length_a   1.000
_cell.length_b   1.000
_cell.length_c   1.000
_cell.angle_alpha   90.00
_cell.angle_beta   90.00
_cell.angle_gamma   90.00
#
_symmetry.space_group_name_H-M   'P 1'
#
loop_
_entity.id
_entity.type
_entity.pdbx_description
1 polymer ?
#
loop_
_entity_poly.entity_id
_entity_poly.type
_entity_poly.pdbx_seq_one_letter_code
_entity_poly.pdbx_strand_id
1 'polypeptide(L)'
;MQELLKNKRLWVLIALFVVLIVILLIALQQCSKEADKTQPVKVAQDFKEDYAKWSDLKLNWDICQSAYLAELREMETGFRAVYVKAKKPDVWDGLSEADRKIYSAYGDVGTELKVMNDAIEARDYKKAQRVLTGILEIEKNVKKEMTL
;
A
#
# COMPACT_ATOMS: atom_id res chain seq x y z
N MET A 1 51.81 13.26 -21.43
CA MET A 1 50.46 12.99 -21.99
C MET A 1 50.56 12.24 -23.33
N GLN A 2 51.45 11.26 -23.49
CA GLN A 2 51.69 10.58 -24.78
C GLN A 2 51.85 9.05 -24.71
N GLU A 3 51.85 8.43 -23.53
CA GLU A 3 51.92 6.95 -23.43
C GLU A 3 50.55 6.26 -23.46
N LEU A 4 49.45 6.99 -23.21
CA LEU A 4 48.09 6.42 -23.20
C LEU A 4 47.56 6.03 -24.59
N LEU A 5 48.24 6.41 -25.68
CA LEU A 5 47.77 6.24 -27.07
C LEU A 5 48.28 4.98 -27.78
N LYS A 6 49.25 4.24 -27.23
CA LYS A 6 49.84 3.08 -27.93
C LYS A 6 49.16 1.74 -27.67
N ASN A 7 48.30 1.65 -26.66
CA ASN A 7 47.75 0.37 -26.24
C ASN A 7 46.36 0.14 -26.85
N LYS A 8 46.31 -0.46 -28.05
CA LYS A 8 45.06 -0.74 -28.78
C LYS A 8 44.02 -1.49 -27.92
N ARG A 9 44.49 -2.40 -27.05
CA ARG A 9 43.62 -3.15 -26.13
C ARG A 9 42.98 -2.26 -25.06
N LEU A 10 43.70 -1.24 -24.58
CA LEU A 10 43.19 -0.28 -23.60
C LEU A 10 42.12 0.63 -24.24
N TRP A 11 42.32 1.05 -25.48
CA TRP A 11 41.32 1.84 -26.22
C TRP A 11 40.05 1.03 -26.54
N VAL A 12 40.18 -0.26 -26.85
CA VAL A 12 39.02 -1.15 -27.03
C VAL A 12 38.26 -1.32 -25.72
N LEU A 13 38.96 -1.47 -24.58
CA LEU A 13 38.31 -1.56 -23.26
C LEU A 13 37.61 -0.27 -22.85
N ILE A 14 38.22 0.89 -23.12
CA ILE A 14 37.59 2.20 -22.86
C ILE A 14 36.38 2.39 -23.78
N ALA A 15 36.47 2.02 -25.06
CA ALA A 15 35.33 2.08 -25.98
C ALA A 15 34.18 1.16 -25.53
N LEU A 16 34.48 -0.06 -25.09
CA LEU A 16 33.49 -0.98 -24.51
C LEU A 16 32.85 -0.41 -23.24
N PHE A 17 33.63 0.22 -22.38
CA PHE A 17 33.14 0.85 -21.16
C PHE A 17 32.23 2.04 -21.46
N VAL A 18 32.57 2.87 -22.46
CA VAL A 18 31.72 3.98 -22.91
C VAL A 18 30.42 3.45 -23.52
N VAL A 19 30.45 2.39 -24.34
CA VAL A 19 29.24 1.76 -24.87
C VAL A 19 28.36 1.21 -23.74
N LEU A 20 28.97 0.59 -22.73
CA LEU A 20 28.26 0.05 -21.56
C LEU A 20 27.61 1.18 -20.73
N ILE A 21 28.29 2.32 -20.57
CA ILE A 21 27.73 3.52 -19.94
C ILE A 21 26.58 4.08 -20.78
N VAL A 22 26.69 4.13 -22.12
CA VAL A 22 25.61 4.60 -22.99
C VAL A 22 24.39 3.67 -22.91
N ILE A 23 24.59 2.35 -22.87
CA ILE A 23 23.50 1.39 -22.64
C ILE A 23 22.87 1.59 -21.26
N LEU A 24 23.68 1.81 -20.22
CA LEU A 24 23.20 2.13 -18.87
C LEU A 24 22.41 3.45 -18.84
N LEU A 25 22.85 4.47 -19.56
CA LEU A 25 22.15 5.75 -19.68
C LEU A 25 20.84 5.61 -20.46
N ILE A 26 20.79 4.79 -21.50
CA ILE A 26 19.55 4.47 -22.24
C ILE A 26 18.60 3.64 -21.37
N ALA A 27 19.09 2.67 -20.60
CA ALA A 27 18.30 1.91 -19.64
C ALA A 27 17.76 2.80 -18.50
N LEU A 28 18.57 3.75 -18.00
CA LEU A 28 18.13 4.76 -17.03
C LEU A 28 17.14 5.76 -17.66
N GLN A 29 17.30 6.12 -18.94
CA GLN A 29 16.33 6.95 -19.66
C GLN A 29 15.03 6.20 -19.99
N GLN A 30 15.06 4.87 -20.20
CA GLN A 30 13.86 4.04 -20.27
C GLN A 30 13.19 3.89 -18.90
N CYS A 31 13.96 3.99 -17.81
CA CYS A 31 13.43 4.06 -16.44
C CYS A 31 12.92 5.48 -16.07
N SER A 32 13.31 6.53 -16.81
CA SER A 32 12.88 7.92 -16.57
C SER A 32 11.90 8.49 -17.61
N LYS A 33 11.63 7.76 -18.71
CA LYS A 33 10.67 8.14 -19.77
C LYS A 33 9.34 7.40 -19.69
N GLU A 34 9.06 6.73 -18.58
CA GLU A 34 7.69 6.63 -18.12
C GLU A 34 7.44 7.81 -17.18
N ALA A 35 7.12 8.95 -17.77
CA ALA A 35 6.36 9.98 -17.09
C ALA A 35 5.02 9.34 -16.72
N ASP A 36 5.04 8.75 -15.53
CA ASP A 36 4.04 7.88 -14.93
C ASP A 36 2.71 8.61 -14.82
N LYS A 37 1.88 8.46 -15.85
CA LYS A 37 0.49 8.89 -15.89
C LYS A 37 -0.43 7.86 -15.22
N THR A 38 0.08 6.93 -14.41
CA THR A 38 -0.76 5.83 -13.90
C THR A 38 -0.29 5.29 -12.54
N GLN A 39 -0.46 6.06 -11.45
CA GLN A 39 -0.43 5.48 -10.08
C GLN A 39 -1.78 5.17 -9.40
N PRO A 40 -2.86 4.73 -10.08
CA PRO A 40 -3.93 3.98 -9.41
C PRO A 40 -3.51 2.54 -9.07
N VAL A 41 -2.48 1.99 -9.74
CA VAL A 41 -2.05 0.58 -9.57
C VAL A 41 -1.49 0.32 -8.17
N LYS A 42 -0.74 1.28 -7.61
CA LYS A 42 -0.11 1.12 -6.29
C LYS A 42 -1.13 1.16 -5.15
N VAL A 43 -2.16 2.00 -5.25
CA VAL A 43 -3.23 2.08 -4.23
C VAL A 43 -4.04 0.79 -4.21
N ALA A 44 -4.33 0.19 -5.37
CA ALA A 44 -5.04 -1.08 -5.46
C ALA A 44 -4.21 -2.28 -4.94
N GLN A 45 -2.88 -2.23 -5.06
CA GLN A 45 -2.00 -3.25 -4.50
C GLN A 45 -1.81 -3.09 -2.98
N ASP A 46 -1.49 -1.87 -2.50
CA ASP A 46 -1.44 -1.53 -1.07
C ASP A 46 -2.74 -1.98 -0.39
N PHE A 47 -3.88 -1.76 -1.07
CA PHE A 47 -5.19 -2.19 -0.64
C PHE A 47 -5.32 -3.72 -0.45
N LYS A 48 -4.89 -4.53 -1.42
CA LYS A 48 -4.98 -6.00 -1.32
C LYS A 48 -4.10 -6.56 -0.21
N GLU A 49 -2.91 -5.99 -0.03
CA GLU A 49 -1.96 -6.42 1.00
C GLU A 49 -2.49 -6.12 2.40
N ASP A 50 -3.02 -4.91 2.62
CA ASP A 50 -3.60 -4.51 3.90
C ASP A 50 -4.87 -5.32 4.22
N TYR A 51 -5.71 -5.61 3.23
CA TYR A 51 -6.90 -6.44 3.43
C TYR A 51 -6.57 -7.89 3.81
N ALA A 52 -5.56 -8.49 3.16
CA ALA A 52 -5.13 -9.85 3.49
C ALA A 52 -4.65 -9.94 4.95
N LYS A 53 -3.79 -9.02 5.38
CA LYS A 53 -3.30 -8.95 6.78
C LYS A 53 -4.43 -8.81 7.79
N TRP A 54 -5.39 -7.92 7.51
CA TRP A 54 -6.57 -7.76 8.36
C TRP A 54 -7.42 -9.03 8.49
N SER A 55 -7.65 -9.72 7.37
CA SER A 55 -8.40 -10.98 7.37
C SER A 55 -7.73 -12.04 8.25
N ASP A 56 -6.41 -12.10 8.28
CA ASP A 56 -5.65 -13.04 9.11
C ASP A 56 -5.69 -12.66 10.60
N LEU A 57 -5.50 -11.38 10.93
CA LEU A 57 -5.55 -10.89 12.31
C LEU A 57 -6.91 -11.16 12.97
N LYS A 58 -8.00 -10.86 12.26
CA LYS A 58 -9.37 -11.12 12.72
C LYS A 58 -9.64 -12.59 13.08
N LEU A 59 -8.89 -13.54 12.54
CA LEU A 59 -9.09 -14.96 12.83
C LEU A 59 -8.42 -15.41 14.14
N ASN A 60 -7.43 -14.66 14.64
CA ASN A 60 -6.62 -15.06 15.79
C ASN A 60 -7.12 -14.51 17.14
N TRP A 61 -7.77 -13.35 17.17
CA TRP A 61 -8.48 -12.80 18.35
C TRP A 61 -7.72 -12.73 19.69
N ASP A 62 -6.39 -12.79 19.65
CA ASP A 62 -5.58 -12.83 20.87
C ASP A 62 -5.35 -11.43 21.46
N ILE A 63 -6.44 -10.77 21.82
CA ILE A 63 -6.49 -9.40 22.36
C ILE A 63 -5.70 -9.22 23.66
N CYS A 64 -5.28 -10.31 24.29
CA CYS A 64 -4.44 -10.32 25.48
C CYS A 64 -2.94 -10.21 25.13
N GLN A 65 -2.55 -10.45 23.88
CA GLN A 65 -1.18 -10.32 23.41
C GLN A 65 -0.89 -8.89 22.95
N SER A 66 0.20 -8.31 23.47
CA SER A 66 0.64 -6.96 23.09
C SER A 66 1.05 -6.86 21.62
N ALA A 67 1.59 -7.93 21.05
CA ALA A 67 1.92 -8.01 19.62
C ALA A 67 0.66 -7.87 18.75
N TYR A 68 -0.43 -8.51 19.14
CA TYR A 68 -1.70 -8.43 18.43
C TYR A 68 -2.28 -7.01 18.42
N LEU A 69 -2.21 -6.31 19.56
CA LEU A 69 -2.64 -4.90 19.62
C LEU A 69 -1.78 -3.98 18.74
N ALA A 70 -0.46 -4.22 18.69
CA ALA A 70 0.43 -3.46 17.82
C ALA A 70 0.09 -3.69 16.34
N GLU A 71 -0.16 -4.94 15.93
CA GLU A 71 -0.58 -5.28 14.57
C GLU A 71 -1.94 -4.66 14.20
N LEU A 72 -2.88 -4.60 15.14
CA LEU A 72 -4.15 -3.89 14.93
C LEU A 72 -3.99 -2.37 14.76
N ARG A 73 -3.01 -1.76 15.43
CA ARG A 73 -2.66 -0.34 15.28
C ARG A 73 -1.98 -0.05 13.93
N GLU A 74 -1.14 -0.97 13.48
CA GLU A 74 -0.58 -0.91 12.12
C GLU A 74 -1.69 -1.00 11.07
N MET A 75 -2.66 -1.89 11.26
CA MET A 75 -3.79 -2.01 10.34
C MET A 75 -4.71 -0.78 10.33
N GLU A 76 -5.00 -0.21 11.50
CA GLU A 76 -5.69 1.08 11.62
C GLU A 76 -4.99 2.15 10.76
N THR A 77 -3.68 2.25 10.90
CA THR A 77 -2.86 3.24 10.20
C THR A 77 -2.84 2.97 8.69
N GLY A 78 -2.68 1.72 8.28
CA GLY A 78 -2.68 1.28 6.87
C GLY A 78 -3.98 1.65 6.16
N PHE A 79 -5.13 1.23 6.70
CA PHE A 79 -6.43 1.52 6.11
C PHE A 79 -6.72 3.01 6.02
N ARG A 80 -6.39 3.78 7.06
CA ARG A 80 -6.55 5.24 7.02
C ARG A 80 -5.61 5.88 5.99
N ALA A 81 -4.37 5.41 5.88
CA ALA A 81 -3.42 5.93 4.89
C ALA A 81 -3.86 5.62 3.45
N VAL A 82 -4.33 4.41 3.17
CA VAL A 82 -4.88 4.02 1.86
C VAL A 82 -6.09 4.88 1.51
N TYR A 83 -7.03 5.08 2.44
CA TYR A 83 -8.17 5.95 2.23
C TYR A 83 -7.78 7.39 1.92
N VAL A 84 -6.86 7.97 2.70
CA VAL A 84 -6.36 9.34 2.48
C VAL A 84 -5.67 9.48 1.13
N LYS A 85 -4.86 8.48 0.72
CA LYS A 85 -4.25 8.45 -0.63
C LYS A 85 -5.33 8.40 -1.72
N ALA A 86 -6.33 7.53 -1.56
CA ALA A 86 -7.40 7.37 -2.53
C ALA A 86 -8.25 8.63 -2.69
N LYS A 87 -8.51 9.37 -1.60
CA LYS A 87 -9.34 10.59 -1.58
C LYS A 87 -8.71 11.82 -2.25
N LYS A 88 -7.45 11.77 -2.66
CA LYS A 88 -6.86 12.88 -3.41
C LYS A 88 -7.57 13.03 -4.76
N PRO A 89 -7.90 14.26 -5.23
CA PRO A 89 -8.71 14.45 -6.43
C PRO A 89 -8.18 13.74 -7.67
N ASP A 90 -6.87 13.74 -7.87
CA ASP A 90 -6.16 13.09 -8.98
C ASP A 90 -6.32 11.57 -9.00
N VAL A 91 -6.60 10.96 -7.85
CA VAL A 91 -6.91 9.53 -7.72
C VAL A 91 -8.42 9.35 -7.72
N TRP A 92 -9.12 10.00 -6.80
CA TRP A 92 -10.55 9.83 -6.54
C TRP A 92 -11.42 10.04 -7.77
N ASP A 93 -11.12 11.06 -8.57
CA ASP A 93 -11.92 11.38 -9.75
C ASP A 93 -11.78 10.33 -10.85
N GLY A 94 -10.65 9.63 -10.90
CA GLY A 94 -10.39 8.52 -11.80
C GLY A 94 -10.94 7.16 -11.33
N LEU A 95 -11.41 7.07 -10.08
CA LEU A 95 -11.99 5.83 -9.53
C LEU A 95 -13.42 5.62 -10.00
N SER A 96 -13.76 4.36 -10.26
CA SER A 96 -15.16 3.94 -10.45
C SER A 96 -15.98 4.19 -9.19
N GLU A 97 -17.31 4.25 -9.32
CA GLU A 97 -18.18 4.37 -8.14
C GLU A 97 -18.00 3.21 -7.17
N ALA A 98 -17.83 1.98 -7.70
CA ALA A 98 -17.56 0.79 -6.89
C ALA A 98 -16.25 0.93 -6.10
N ASP A 99 -15.17 1.37 -6.74
CA ASP A 99 -13.89 1.57 -6.06
C ASP A 99 -13.97 2.66 -4.99
N ARG A 100 -14.67 3.77 -5.27
CA ARG A 100 -14.89 4.84 -4.28
C ARG A 100 -15.63 4.32 -3.05
N LYS A 101 -16.64 3.47 -3.22
CA LYS A 101 -17.36 2.84 -2.11
C LYS A 101 -16.45 1.92 -1.29
N ILE A 102 -15.66 1.09 -1.95
CA ILE A 102 -14.64 0.23 -1.33
C ILE A 102 -13.71 1.08 -0.48
N TYR A 103 -13.01 2.06 -1.06
CA TYR A 103 -12.07 2.90 -0.31
C TYR A 103 -12.74 3.65 0.85
N SER A 104 -13.97 4.13 0.69
CA SER A 104 -14.71 4.79 1.78
C SER A 104 -14.95 3.83 2.94
N ALA A 105 -15.43 2.63 2.65
CA ALA A 105 -15.65 1.61 3.67
C ALA A 105 -14.37 1.23 4.41
N TYR A 106 -13.20 1.20 3.73
CA TYR A 106 -11.92 0.99 4.42
C TYR A 106 -11.49 2.18 5.28
N GLY A 107 -11.81 3.41 4.86
CA GLY A 107 -11.67 4.59 5.72
C GLY A 107 -12.50 4.47 6.99
N ASP A 108 -13.74 3.96 6.86
CA ASP A 108 -14.64 3.72 7.99
C ASP A 108 -14.13 2.59 8.90
N VAL A 109 -13.70 1.46 8.33
CA VAL A 109 -13.06 0.36 9.07
C VAL A 109 -11.82 0.85 9.82
N GLY A 110 -10.96 1.64 9.17
CA GLY A 110 -9.78 2.22 9.82
C GLY A 110 -10.15 3.15 10.99
N THR A 111 -11.28 3.87 10.89
CA THR A 111 -11.77 4.74 11.97
C THR A 111 -12.33 3.91 13.14
N GLU A 112 -13.13 2.88 12.85
CA GLU A 112 -13.66 1.98 13.87
C GLU A 112 -12.55 1.14 14.53
N LEU A 113 -11.54 0.71 13.78
CA LEU A 113 -10.36 0.03 14.32
C LEU A 113 -9.67 0.88 15.39
N LYS A 114 -9.56 2.19 15.18
CA LYS A 114 -9.03 3.08 16.20
C LYS A 114 -9.85 3.01 17.48
N VAL A 115 -11.18 3.10 17.36
CA VAL A 115 -12.09 3.03 18.51
C VAL A 115 -11.98 1.67 19.23
N MET A 116 -11.81 0.59 18.47
CA MET A 116 -11.60 -0.76 18.99
C MET A 116 -10.27 -0.86 19.75
N ASN A 117 -9.18 -0.39 19.15
CA ASN A 117 -7.84 -0.40 19.75
C ASN A 117 -7.80 0.42 21.05
N ASP A 118 -8.37 1.63 21.04
CA ASP A 118 -8.49 2.49 22.22
C ASP A 118 -9.30 1.78 23.34
N ALA A 119 -10.34 1.02 22.97
CA ALA A 119 -11.14 0.24 23.92
C ALA A 119 -10.38 -0.96 24.49
N ILE A 120 -9.58 -1.66 23.68
CA ILE A 120 -8.71 -2.77 24.12
C ILE A 120 -7.66 -2.25 25.12
N GLU A 121 -7.01 -1.12 24.82
CA GLU A 121 -6.04 -0.48 25.73
C GLU A 121 -6.66 -0.08 27.06
N ALA A 122 -7.89 0.46 27.02
CA ALA A 122 -8.67 0.78 28.21
C ALA A 122 -9.25 -0.46 28.93
N ARG A 123 -9.01 -1.68 28.41
CA ARG A 123 -9.57 -2.95 28.88
C ARG A 123 -11.10 -3.00 28.86
N ASP A 124 -11.73 -2.16 28.05
CA ASP A 124 -13.18 -2.18 27.78
C ASP A 124 -13.48 -3.15 26.63
N TYR A 125 -13.32 -4.45 26.91
CA TYR A 125 -13.49 -5.49 25.89
C TYR A 125 -14.93 -5.60 25.37
N LYS A 126 -15.92 -5.19 26.17
CA LYS A 126 -17.33 -5.16 25.74
C LYS A 126 -17.55 -4.11 24.66
N LYS A 127 -16.93 -2.93 24.81
CA LYS A 127 -16.93 -1.90 23.76
C LYS A 127 -16.15 -2.38 22.54
N ALA A 128 -14.96 -2.94 22.73
CA ALA A 128 -14.15 -3.47 21.61
C ALA A 128 -14.92 -4.51 20.78
N GLN A 129 -15.61 -5.45 21.44
CA GLN A 129 -16.42 -6.46 20.76
C GLN A 129 -17.60 -5.86 20.00
N ARG A 130 -18.27 -4.83 20.55
CA ARG A 130 -19.35 -4.13 19.84
C ARG A 130 -18.84 -3.42 18.59
N VAL A 131 -17.71 -2.73 18.70
CA VAL A 131 -17.07 -2.02 17.59
C VAL A 131 -16.69 -3.00 16.49
N LEU A 132 -16.12 -4.15 16.86
CA LEU A 132 -15.81 -5.17 15.86
C LEU A 132 -17.07 -5.64 15.11
N THR A 133 -18.18 -5.89 15.80
CA THR A 133 -19.43 -6.25 15.10
C THR A 133 -19.83 -5.20 14.06
N GLY A 134 -19.64 -3.91 14.36
CA GLY A 134 -19.84 -2.83 13.40
C GLY A 134 -18.88 -2.91 12.20
N ILE A 135 -17.59 -3.16 12.44
CA ILE A 135 -16.59 -3.40 11.39
C ILE A 135 -17.03 -4.55 10.47
N LEU A 136 -17.51 -5.66 11.03
CA LEU A 136 -17.97 -6.83 10.25
C LEU A 136 -19.19 -6.51 9.38
N GLU A 137 -20.06 -5.61 9.84
CA GLU A 137 -21.23 -5.18 9.07
C GLU A 137 -20.82 -4.30 7.89
N ILE A 138 -19.85 -3.39 8.08
CA ILE A 138 -19.26 -2.59 7.00
C ILE A 138 -18.67 -3.52 5.93
N GLU A 139 -17.87 -4.51 6.32
CA GLU A 139 -17.27 -5.49 5.38
C GLU A 139 -18.32 -6.28 4.60
N LYS A 140 -19.39 -6.70 5.28
CA LYS A 140 -20.47 -7.48 4.66
C LYS A 140 -21.20 -6.67 3.60
N ASN A 141 -21.40 -5.37 3.83
CA ASN A 141 -22.08 -4.49 2.88
C ASN A 141 -21.22 -4.27 1.63
N VAL A 142 -19.91 -4.09 1.79
CA VAL A 142 -18.97 -4.01 0.66
C VAL A 142 -18.98 -5.30 -0.17
N LYS A 143 -18.90 -6.47 0.47
CA LYS A 143 -18.92 -7.76 -0.24
C LYS A 143 -20.17 -7.96 -1.08
N LYS A 144 -21.34 -7.55 -0.57
CA LYS A 144 -22.61 -7.63 -1.31
C LYS A 144 -22.61 -6.73 -2.54
N GLU A 145 -22.08 -5.52 -2.43
CA GLU A 145 -22.00 -4.58 -3.55
C GLU A 145 -21.00 -5.03 -4.63
N MET A 146 -19.98 -5.83 -4.27
CA MET A 146 -19.02 -6.38 -5.23
C MET A 146 -19.47 -7.69 -5.90
N THR A 147 -20.57 -8.30 -5.47
CA THR A 147 -21.13 -9.54 -6.04
C THR A 147 -22.38 -9.31 -6.90
N LEU A 148 -22.84 -8.06 -7.01
CA LEU A 148 -23.96 -7.60 -7.84
C LEU A 148 -23.45 -6.92 -9.11
#